data_AF-A0A2V6D870-F1
#
_entry.id   AF-A0A2V6D870-F1
#
_cell.length_a   1.000
_cell.length_b   1.000
_cell.length_c   1.000
_cell.angle_alpha   90.00
_cell.angle_beta   90.00
_cell.angle_gamma   90.00
#
_symmetry.space_group_name_H-M   'P 1'
#
loop_
_entity.id
_entity.type
_entity.pdbx_description
1 polymer ?
#
loop_
_entity_poly.entity_id
_entity_poly.type
_entity_poly.pdbx_seq_one_letter_code
_entity_poly.pdbx_strand_id
1 'polypeptide(L)'
;MSDEGFHGGDLFTISADGHDILNRTEKRKSSVSSLFWLRPERILVTEIVGGESTISELTLGDNSMRTTWKGAEHIHAFGNFPNFALSKDGKFAAAARSSYETPPEIWSGPVGEWRQLTSNNSGQSPTWGKAESLEWSNEGFNIQGWLLPPARVESGKKYPMVVLIHGGPSSATMPEWPASFGMARAIVAALSSRGYYVLLPNPRGSYGQREEFTRANVKDFGGGDLRDILAGVDAAVAKHPIDPARLGVTGWSYGGYMTMWTVTQSNRFKGAVAGAGIANWQSYYGQNLIDQWMIPFFGSSVYDDPAVYQKSSPIEYIKKVKTPTLVIVGERDAECPAPQSYEFWHALRTLGVPTQLVVHPGEGHLYLKPENQVDRLDRTVAWFDKYLK
;
A
#
# COMPACT_ATOMS: atom_id res chain seq x y z
N MET A 1 -13.67 2.15 10.50
CA MET A 1 -13.04 1.04 9.75
C MET A 1 -11.86 1.62 8.97
N SER A 2 -10.79 0.86 8.70
CA SER A 2 -9.56 1.40 8.09
C SER A 2 -9.75 1.76 6.61
N ASP A 3 -10.66 1.07 5.93
CA ASP A 3 -11.00 1.33 4.52
C ASP A 3 -12.08 2.41 4.35
N GLU A 4 -12.70 2.91 5.42
CA GLU A 4 -13.63 4.05 5.31
C GLU A 4 -12.88 5.30 4.82
N GLY A 5 -13.31 5.83 3.68
CA GLY A 5 -12.65 6.96 3.04
C GLY A 5 -11.47 6.57 2.15
N PHE A 6 -11.25 5.28 1.85
CA PHE A 6 -10.45 4.89 0.69
C PHE A 6 -11.29 5.09 -0.57
N HIS A 7 -10.96 6.12 -1.34
CA HIS A 7 -11.62 6.43 -2.61
C HIS A 7 -10.56 6.74 -3.66
N GLY A 8 -10.73 6.12 -4.82
CA GLY A 8 -9.82 6.23 -5.95
C GLY A 8 -10.46 5.61 -7.17
N GLY A 9 -10.16 6.15 -8.34
CA GLY A 9 -10.65 5.60 -9.61
C GLY A 9 -11.01 6.70 -10.60
N ASP A 10 -12.03 6.45 -11.40
CA ASP A 10 -12.51 7.40 -12.39
C ASP A 10 -13.46 8.47 -11.81
N LEU A 11 -13.41 9.66 -12.40
CA LEU A 11 -14.36 10.73 -12.12
C LEU A 11 -15.54 10.64 -13.07
N PHE A 12 -16.75 10.54 -12.51
CA PHE A 12 -18.00 10.56 -13.27
C PHE A 12 -18.76 11.86 -13.01
N THR A 13 -19.42 12.38 -14.04
CA THR A 13 -20.52 13.35 -13.86
C THR A 13 -21.83 12.66 -14.13
N ILE A 14 -22.86 12.99 -13.36
CA ILE A 14 -24.21 12.49 -13.51
C ILE A 14 -25.18 13.66 -13.49
N SER A 15 -26.18 13.66 -14.36
CA SER A 15 -27.30 14.60 -14.29
C SER A 15 -28.10 14.38 -13.00
N ALA A 16 -28.80 15.43 -12.54
CA ALA A 16 -29.56 15.35 -11.29
C ALA A 16 -30.71 14.32 -11.33
N ASP A 17 -31.17 13.95 -12.53
CA ASP A 17 -32.18 12.90 -12.75
C ASP A 17 -31.58 11.49 -12.86
N GLY A 18 -30.26 11.36 -12.85
CA GLY A 18 -29.55 10.07 -12.86
C GLY A 18 -29.31 9.44 -14.24
N HIS A 19 -29.70 10.10 -15.34
CA HIS A 19 -29.67 9.48 -16.67
C HIS A 19 -28.38 9.70 -17.49
N ASP A 20 -27.67 10.82 -17.29
CA ASP A 20 -26.48 11.20 -18.08
C ASP A 20 -25.17 10.92 -17.32
N ILE A 21 -24.82 9.64 -17.16
CA ILE A 21 -23.56 9.24 -16.54
C ILE A 21 -22.43 9.29 -17.59
N LEU A 22 -21.46 10.18 -17.37
CA LEU A 22 -20.28 10.32 -18.23
C LEU A 22 -19.00 10.13 -17.43
N ASN A 23 -18.16 9.19 -17.87
CA ASN A 23 -16.80 9.02 -17.35
C ASN A 23 -15.90 10.11 -17.93
N ARG A 24 -15.41 10.99 -17.06
CA ARG A 24 -14.57 12.15 -17.42
C ARG A 24 -13.09 11.78 -17.55
N THR A 25 -12.67 10.65 -17.01
CA THR A 25 -11.26 10.24 -16.91
C THR A 25 -10.96 8.89 -17.55
N GLU A 26 -11.88 8.30 -18.32
CA GLU A 26 -11.75 6.96 -18.94
C GLU A 26 -10.40 6.70 -19.62
N LYS A 27 -9.86 7.70 -20.33
CA LYS A 27 -8.59 7.59 -21.08
C LYS A 27 -7.36 7.97 -20.26
N ARG A 28 -7.55 8.43 -19.02
CA ARG A 28 -6.48 8.96 -18.18
C ARG A 28 -5.83 7.82 -17.40
N LYS A 29 -4.51 7.74 -17.49
CA LYS A 29 -3.70 6.74 -16.76
C LYS A 29 -3.42 7.24 -15.34
N SER A 30 -4.47 7.45 -14.57
CA SER A 30 -4.42 7.97 -13.20
C SER A 30 -5.56 7.38 -12.39
N SER A 31 -5.59 7.68 -11.10
CA SER A 31 -6.77 7.47 -10.25
C SER A 31 -7.05 8.76 -9.52
N VAL A 32 -8.24 9.34 -9.72
CA VAL A 32 -8.69 10.54 -9.02
C VAL A 32 -8.93 10.19 -7.56
N SER A 33 -8.33 10.96 -6.64
CA SER A 33 -8.44 10.74 -5.19
C SER A 33 -9.23 11.82 -4.47
N SER A 34 -9.42 13.01 -5.03
CA SER A 34 -10.34 14.03 -4.50
C SER A 34 -10.75 15.01 -5.60
N LEU A 35 -11.86 15.72 -5.39
CA LEU A 35 -12.39 16.70 -6.34
C LEU A 35 -12.90 17.96 -5.63
N PHE A 36 -12.81 19.09 -6.33
CA PHE A 36 -13.25 20.41 -5.87
C PHE A 36 -13.87 21.18 -7.04
N TRP A 37 -15.09 21.68 -6.87
CA TRP A 37 -15.70 22.57 -7.86
C TRP A 37 -15.10 23.97 -7.75
N LEU A 38 -14.44 24.44 -8.82
CA LEU A 38 -13.95 25.82 -8.90
C LEU A 38 -15.04 26.76 -9.44
N ARG A 39 -15.77 26.26 -10.45
CA ARG A 39 -16.90 26.90 -11.16
C ARG A 39 -17.80 25.79 -11.69
N PRO A 40 -19.05 26.07 -12.12
CA PRO A 40 -19.95 25.04 -12.64
C PRO A 40 -19.36 24.22 -13.80
N GLU A 41 -18.43 24.77 -14.58
CA GLU A 41 -17.80 24.12 -15.73
C GLU A 41 -16.38 23.59 -15.44
N ARG A 42 -15.85 23.81 -14.23
CA ARG A 42 -14.44 23.48 -13.89
C ARG A 42 -14.30 22.77 -12.55
N ILE A 43 -13.65 21.61 -12.60
CA ILE A 43 -13.34 20.78 -11.45
C ILE A 43 -11.83 20.71 -11.29
N LEU A 44 -11.33 20.98 -10.10
CA LEU A 44 -9.97 20.68 -9.71
C LEU A 44 -9.96 19.28 -9.07
N VAL A 45 -9.02 18.42 -9.48
CA VAL A 45 -8.87 17.08 -8.93
C VAL A 45 -7.46 16.86 -8.41
N THR A 46 -7.34 16.07 -7.35
CA THR A 46 -6.11 15.36 -7.03
C THR A 46 -6.14 13.97 -7.62
N GLU A 47 -4.97 13.50 -8.03
CA GLU A 47 -4.81 12.23 -8.70
C GLU A 47 -3.53 11.55 -8.24
N ILE A 48 -3.55 10.22 -8.28
CA ILE A 48 -2.37 9.39 -8.23
C ILE A 48 -1.98 9.08 -9.69
N VAL A 49 -0.72 9.33 -10.06
CA VAL A 49 -0.18 9.05 -11.40
C VAL A 49 1.14 8.33 -11.24
N GLY A 50 1.18 7.02 -11.47
CA GLY A 50 2.41 6.22 -11.32
C GLY A 50 3.06 6.37 -9.94
N GLY A 51 2.25 6.38 -8.87
CA GLY A 51 2.73 6.56 -7.48
C GLY A 51 3.07 7.99 -7.07
N GLU A 52 2.92 8.98 -7.96
CA GLU A 52 3.13 10.40 -7.66
C GLU A 52 1.80 11.14 -7.44
N SER A 53 1.82 12.18 -6.60
CA SER A 53 0.66 13.06 -6.45
C SER A 53 0.60 14.04 -7.62
N THR A 54 -0.60 14.25 -8.16
CA THR A 54 -0.86 15.17 -9.27
C THR A 54 -2.09 16.01 -8.97
N ILE A 55 -2.10 17.28 -9.39
CA ILE A 55 -3.27 18.16 -9.33
C ILE A 55 -3.60 18.61 -10.75
N SER A 56 -4.85 18.42 -11.17
CA SER A 56 -5.31 18.76 -12.52
C SER A 56 -6.63 19.51 -12.50
N GLU A 57 -6.82 20.40 -13.47
CA GLU A 57 -8.08 21.08 -13.74
C GLU A 57 -8.78 20.42 -14.94
N LEU A 58 -10.01 19.95 -14.73
CA LEU A 58 -10.93 19.43 -15.75
C LEU A 58 -11.90 20.53 -16.17
N THR A 59 -12.02 20.76 -17.49
CA THR A 59 -13.05 21.59 -18.10
C THR A 59 -14.16 20.71 -18.66
N LEU A 60 -15.41 20.88 -18.22
CA LEU A 60 -16.50 19.96 -18.54
C LEU A 60 -17.02 20.08 -19.98
N GLY A 61 -16.92 21.27 -20.58
CA GLY A 61 -17.49 21.57 -21.91
C GLY A 61 -16.81 20.79 -23.04
N ASP A 62 -15.49 20.58 -22.94
CA ASP A 62 -14.70 19.84 -23.94
C ASP A 62 -13.98 18.62 -23.35
N ASN A 63 -14.18 18.34 -22.06
CA ASN A 63 -13.52 17.28 -21.30
C ASN A 63 -11.98 17.39 -21.29
N SER A 64 -11.43 18.59 -21.50
CA SER A 64 -9.99 18.82 -21.44
C SER A 64 -9.49 18.82 -20.00
N MET A 65 -8.31 18.24 -19.78
CA MET A 65 -7.63 18.25 -18.48
C MET A 65 -6.24 18.87 -18.58
N ARG A 66 -5.96 19.84 -17.73
CA ARG A 66 -4.65 20.48 -17.61
C ARG A 66 -4.03 20.14 -16.25
N THR A 67 -2.87 19.48 -16.26
CA THR A 67 -2.08 19.28 -15.04
C THR A 67 -1.50 20.61 -14.58
N THR A 68 -1.78 20.98 -13.34
CA THR A 68 -1.31 22.22 -12.70
C THR A 68 -0.08 21.98 -11.84
N TRP A 69 0.02 20.78 -11.25
CA TRP A 69 1.16 20.38 -10.43
C TRP A 69 1.31 18.86 -10.47
N LYS A 70 2.55 18.37 -10.40
CA LYS A 70 2.90 16.96 -10.25
C LYS A 70 4.20 16.86 -9.45
N GLY A 71 4.27 15.93 -8.51
CA GLY A 71 5.49 15.71 -7.76
C GLY A 71 5.55 14.36 -7.05
N ALA A 72 6.77 13.86 -6.87
CA ALA A 72 7.12 12.72 -6.02
C ALA A 72 7.02 13.08 -4.53
N GLU A 73 5.88 13.62 -4.13
CA GLU A 73 5.57 14.02 -2.78
C GLU A 73 4.15 13.56 -2.44
N HIS A 74 3.89 13.32 -1.16
CA HIS A 74 2.54 13.16 -0.65
C HIS A 74 2.00 14.53 -0.21
N ILE A 75 0.82 14.88 -0.71
CA ILE A 75 0.06 16.07 -0.30
C ILE A 75 -1.17 15.61 0.48
N HIS A 76 -1.36 16.12 1.68
CA HIS A 76 -2.41 15.60 2.56
C HIS A 76 -2.97 16.68 3.48
N ALA A 77 -4.29 16.73 3.58
CA ALA A 77 -5.02 17.47 4.60
C ALA A 77 -6.00 16.57 5.36
N PHE A 78 -6.64 15.60 4.67
CA PHE A 78 -7.65 14.69 5.25
C PHE A 78 -7.63 13.32 4.55
N GLY A 79 -8.26 12.30 5.13
CA GLY A 79 -8.42 10.98 4.48
C GLY A 79 -7.10 10.21 4.33
N ASN A 80 -6.97 9.37 3.29
CA ASN A 80 -5.83 8.46 3.12
C ASN A 80 -5.02 8.67 1.82
N PHE A 81 -5.55 9.47 0.89
CA PHE A 81 -4.98 9.69 -0.43
C PHE A 81 -4.73 11.18 -0.69
N PRO A 82 -3.99 11.53 -1.77
CA PRO A 82 -3.65 12.91 -2.03
C PRO A 82 -4.86 13.85 -2.00
N ASN A 83 -4.80 14.87 -1.15
CA ASN A 83 -5.78 15.96 -1.11
C ASN A 83 -5.19 17.23 -0.48
N PHE A 84 -5.99 18.29 -0.43
CA PHE A 84 -5.65 19.56 0.21
C PHE A 84 -6.93 20.27 0.67
N ALA A 85 -6.79 21.24 1.58
CA ALA A 85 -7.84 22.20 1.87
C ALA A 85 -7.82 23.31 0.82
N LEU A 86 -8.98 23.70 0.30
CA LEU A 86 -9.12 24.77 -0.70
C LEU A 86 -9.94 25.93 -0.12
N SER A 87 -9.50 27.17 -0.36
CA SER A 87 -10.24 28.37 0.03
C SER A 87 -11.58 28.45 -0.70
N LYS A 88 -12.58 29.11 -0.08
CA LYS A 88 -13.93 29.25 -0.65
C LYS A 88 -13.93 29.89 -2.05
N ASP A 89 -12.99 30.78 -2.33
CA ASP A 89 -12.84 31.44 -3.63
C ASP A 89 -11.95 30.67 -4.62
N GLY A 90 -11.44 29.49 -4.23
CA GLY A 90 -10.61 28.61 -5.06
C GLY A 90 -9.20 29.13 -5.34
N LYS A 91 -8.76 30.22 -4.70
CA LYS A 91 -7.48 30.88 -5.00
C LYS A 91 -6.30 30.34 -4.18
N PHE A 92 -6.55 29.76 -3.02
CA PHE A 92 -5.51 29.28 -2.12
C PHE A 92 -5.80 27.84 -1.71
N ALA A 93 -4.75 27.03 -1.68
CA ALA A 93 -4.77 25.70 -1.10
C ALA A 93 -3.83 25.62 0.11
N ALA A 94 -4.06 24.65 0.98
CA ALA A 94 -3.15 24.29 2.05
C ALA A 94 -3.11 22.77 2.25
N ALA A 95 -1.92 22.21 2.48
CA ALA A 95 -1.75 20.81 2.83
C ALA A 95 -0.45 20.60 3.61
N ALA A 96 -0.37 19.50 4.35
CA ALA A 96 0.90 18.91 4.71
C ALA A 96 1.55 18.34 3.44
N ARG A 97 2.82 18.68 3.18
CA ARG A 97 3.62 18.09 2.11
C ARG A 97 4.81 17.37 2.72
N SER A 98 5.09 16.18 2.22
CA SER A 98 6.29 15.42 2.58
C SER A 98 6.74 14.53 1.44
N SER A 99 7.99 14.09 1.49
CA SER A 99 8.54 13.05 0.62
C SER A 99 9.44 12.12 1.42
N TYR A 100 10.12 11.20 0.74
CA TYR A 100 11.21 10.46 1.37
C TYR A 100 12.42 11.34 1.73
N GLU A 101 12.53 12.54 1.20
CA GLU A 101 13.64 13.47 1.41
C GLU A 101 13.28 14.63 2.32
N THR A 102 11.99 14.98 2.37
CA THR A 102 11.51 16.17 3.07
C THR A 102 10.48 15.80 4.15
N PRO A 103 10.72 16.16 5.41
CA PRO A 103 9.77 15.87 6.49
C PRO A 103 8.49 16.69 6.32
N PRO A 104 7.39 16.27 6.94
CA PRO A 104 6.10 16.92 6.76
C PRO A 104 6.13 18.37 7.28
N GLU A 105 5.76 19.30 6.42
CA GLU A 105 5.52 20.70 6.78
C GLU A 105 4.20 21.17 6.18
N ILE A 106 3.61 22.22 6.73
CA ILE A 106 2.42 22.85 6.17
C ILE A 106 2.85 23.82 5.07
N TRP A 107 2.24 23.65 3.90
CA TRP A 107 2.43 24.53 2.74
C TRP A 107 1.10 25.16 2.35
N SER A 108 1.15 26.39 1.85
CA SER A 108 -0.04 27.08 1.34
C SER A 108 0.29 28.09 0.24
N GLY A 109 -0.64 28.31 -0.67
CA GLY A 109 -0.51 29.26 -1.78
C GLY A 109 -1.51 28.94 -2.90
N PRO A 110 -1.45 29.66 -4.03
CA PRO A 110 -2.15 29.25 -5.25
C PRO A 110 -1.74 27.84 -5.68
N VAL A 111 -2.67 27.01 -6.15
CA VAL A 111 -2.38 25.63 -6.60
C VAL A 111 -1.21 25.61 -7.60
N GLY A 112 -0.13 24.90 -7.25
CA GLY A 112 1.11 24.85 -8.02
C GLY A 112 2.20 25.84 -7.60
N GLU A 113 1.87 26.84 -6.78
CA GLU A 113 2.77 27.91 -6.32
C GLU A 113 2.76 28.04 -4.79
N TRP A 114 2.94 26.92 -4.09
CA TRP A 114 2.85 26.90 -2.62
C TRP A 114 4.15 27.35 -1.97
N ARG A 115 4.01 28.06 -0.84
CA ARG A 115 5.11 28.37 0.07
C ARG A 115 4.99 27.54 1.35
N GLN A 116 6.13 27.16 1.90
CA GLN A 116 6.20 26.52 3.20
C GLN A 116 5.85 27.55 4.29
N LEU A 117 4.97 27.17 5.21
CA LEU A 117 4.52 28.03 6.32
C LEU A 117 5.15 27.66 7.65
N THR A 118 5.48 26.37 7.84
CA THR A 118 6.05 25.85 9.09
C THR A 118 7.46 25.31 8.85
N SER A 119 8.25 25.20 9.92
CA SER A 119 9.56 24.57 9.89
C SER A 119 9.77 23.72 11.15
N ASN A 120 8.69 23.07 11.61
CA ASN A 120 8.66 22.35 12.88
C ASN A 120 9.59 21.13 12.86
N ASN A 121 9.85 20.59 11.68
CA ASN A 121 10.66 19.40 11.43
C ASN A 121 11.97 19.71 10.71
N SER A 122 12.42 20.98 10.66
CA SER A 122 13.64 21.36 9.93
C SER A 122 14.92 20.71 10.46
N GLY A 123 14.91 20.16 11.68
CA GLY A 123 16.02 19.40 12.25
C GLY A 123 16.04 17.91 11.88
N GLN A 124 15.00 17.42 11.19
CA GLN A 124 14.90 16.02 10.78
C GLN A 124 15.65 15.78 9.48
N SER A 125 16.37 14.67 9.40
CA SER A 125 17.07 14.21 8.19
C SER A 125 16.73 12.75 7.93
N PRO A 126 16.63 12.31 6.65
CA PRO A 126 16.44 10.90 6.32
C PRO A 126 17.50 10.01 6.98
N THR A 127 17.07 8.92 7.59
CA THR A 127 17.96 7.85 8.09
C THR A 127 18.05 6.68 7.09
N TRP A 128 17.63 6.91 5.85
CA TRP A 128 17.60 5.98 4.73
C TRP A 128 18.31 6.61 3.52
N GLY A 129 18.59 5.81 2.50
CA GLY A 129 19.20 6.31 1.26
C GLY A 129 18.14 6.93 0.34
N LYS A 130 18.59 7.69 -0.66
CA LYS A 130 17.70 8.38 -1.61
C LYS A 130 16.73 7.39 -2.26
N ALA A 131 15.43 7.65 -2.14
CA ALA A 131 14.41 6.79 -2.70
C ALA A 131 14.43 6.84 -4.24
N GLU A 132 14.04 5.74 -4.88
CA GLU A 132 13.92 5.63 -6.32
C GLU A 132 12.52 5.14 -6.71
N SER A 133 11.90 5.78 -7.70
CA SER A 133 10.73 5.22 -8.38
C SER A 133 11.22 4.24 -9.43
N LEU A 134 10.99 2.95 -9.19
CA LEU A 134 11.26 1.88 -10.14
C LEU A 134 10.03 1.62 -11.00
N GLU A 135 10.25 1.34 -12.27
CA GLU A 135 9.24 0.85 -13.19
C GLU A 135 9.70 -0.45 -13.83
N TRP A 136 8.77 -1.40 -13.98
CA TRP A 136 9.00 -2.67 -14.67
C TRP A 136 7.72 -3.15 -15.37
N SER A 137 7.85 -3.89 -16.46
CA SER A 137 6.69 -4.43 -17.17
C SER A 137 6.43 -5.87 -16.76
N ASN A 138 5.16 -6.23 -16.59
CA ASN A 138 4.72 -7.61 -16.41
C ASN A 138 3.35 -7.84 -17.05
N GLU A 139 3.23 -8.88 -17.89
CA GLU A 139 1.97 -9.29 -18.56
C GLU A 139 1.19 -8.13 -19.25
N GLY A 140 1.91 -7.19 -19.85
CA GLY A 140 1.30 -6.06 -20.58
C GLY A 140 0.96 -4.84 -19.70
N PHE A 141 1.17 -4.91 -18.38
CA PHE A 141 1.10 -3.75 -17.51
C PHE A 141 2.48 -3.15 -17.25
N ASN A 142 2.55 -1.82 -17.15
CA ASN A 142 3.68 -1.15 -16.52
C ASN A 142 3.40 -1.15 -15.01
N ILE A 143 4.36 -1.51 -14.19
CA ILE A 143 4.22 -1.56 -12.74
C ILE A 143 5.20 -0.56 -12.16
N GLN A 144 4.73 0.23 -11.19
CA GLN A 144 5.58 1.17 -10.46
C GLN A 144 5.80 0.67 -9.03
N GLY A 145 6.94 1.00 -8.44
CA GLY A 145 7.19 0.81 -7.02
C GLY A 145 8.30 1.70 -6.51
N TRP A 146 8.29 1.99 -5.22
CA TRP A 146 9.36 2.74 -4.57
C TRP A 146 10.43 1.80 -4.02
N LEU A 147 11.70 2.12 -4.23
CA LEU A 147 12.82 1.43 -3.61
C LEU A 147 13.57 2.39 -2.69
N LEU A 148 13.65 2.05 -1.41
CA LEU A 148 14.48 2.78 -0.44
C LEU A 148 15.75 1.98 -0.16
N PRO A 149 16.92 2.46 -0.61
CA PRO A 149 18.20 1.83 -0.29
C PRO A 149 18.60 2.09 1.17
N PRO A 150 19.57 1.35 1.71
CA PRO A 150 20.27 1.72 2.94
C PRO A 150 20.82 3.15 2.87
N ALA A 151 20.94 3.82 4.02
CA ALA A 151 21.53 5.17 4.13
C ALA A 151 22.94 5.26 3.50
N ARG A 152 23.70 4.17 3.56
CA ARG A 152 25.01 4.05 2.92
C ARG A 152 25.13 2.70 2.22
N VAL A 153 25.44 2.75 0.93
CA VAL A 153 25.71 1.57 0.11
C VAL A 153 27.20 1.54 -0.23
N GLU A 154 27.91 0.60 0.39
CA GLU A 154 29.35 0.36 0.16
C GLU A 154 29.58 -0.41 -1.14
N SER A 155 30.57 0.01 -1.93
CA SER A 155 30.98 -0.68 -3.16
C SER A 155 31.42 -2.12 -2.89
N GLY A 156 31.02 -3.06 -3.75
CA GLY A 156 31.37 -4.48 -3.64
C GLY A 156 30.59 -5.28 -2.59
N LYS A 157 29.76 -4.64 -1.76
CA LYS A 157 28.91 -5.31 -0.76
C LYS A 157 27.48 -5.48 -1.27
N LYS A 158 26.88 -6.64 -1.01
CA LYS A 158 25.44 -6.88 -1.25
C LYS A 158 24.64 -6.77 0.04
N TYR A 159 23.39 -6.36 -0.06
CA TYR A 159 22.51 -6.09 1.08
C TYR A 159 21.23 -6.94 1.00
N PRO A 160 20.63 -7.29 2.15
CA PRO A 160 19.30 -7.90 2.16
C PRO A 160 18.24 -6.91 1.65
N MET A 161 17.13 -7.43 1.14
CA MET A 161 15.96 -6.63 0.76
C MET A 161 14.70 -7.16 1.44
N VAL A 162 13.83 -6.26 1.89
CA VAL A 162 12.48 -6.59 2.35
C VAL A 162 11.46 -5.96 1.39
N VAL A 163 10.50 -6.75 0.93
CA VAL A 163 9.33 -6.26 0.18
C VAL A 163 8.24 -5.89 1.18
N LEU A 164 7.80 -4.64 1.18
CA LEU A 164 6.67 -4.16 1.97
C LEU A 164 5.46 -3.98 1.05
N ILE A 165 4.53 -4.92 1.12
CA ILE A 165 3.30 -4.93 0.31
C ILE A 165 2.23 -4.11 1.05
N HIS A 166 1.62 -3.14 0.38
CA HIS A 166 0.60 -2.28 0.98
C HIS A 166 -0.73 -3.01 1.21
N GLY A 167 -1.55 -2.49 2.12
CA GLY A 167 -2.94 -2.91 2.32
C GLY A 167 -3.86 -2.45 1.18
N GLY A 168 -5.10 -2.92 1.13
CA GLY A 168 -6.04 -2.65 0.04
C GLY A 168 -6.95 -3.85 -0.25
N PRO A 169 -7.06 -4.33 -1.51
CA PRO A 169 -6.05 -4.21 -2.55
C PRO A 169 -6.03 -2.86 -3.29
N SER A 170 -7.14 -2.13 -3.28
CA SER A 170 -7.27 -0.81 -3.92
C SER A 170 -6.62 0.26 -3.05
N SER A 171 -5.33 0.47 -3.23
CA SER A 171 -4.54 1.47 -2.52
C SER A 171 -3.31 1.88 -3.35
N ALA A 172 -2.40 2.66 -2.78
CA ALA A 172 -1.11 2.95 -3.37
C ALA A 172 -0.07 3.26 -2.29
N THR A 173 1.16 2.83 -2.54
CA THR A 173 2.35 3.40 -1.91
C THR A 173 2.67 4.74 -2.56
N MET A 174 2.67 5.78 -1.73
CA MET A 174 3.00 7.16 -2.11
C MET A 174 4.35 7.56 -1.48
N PRO A 175 5.09 8.51 -2.10
CA PRO A 175 6.32 9.05 -1.55
C PRO A 175 6.03 10.01 -0.40
N GLU A 176 5.89 9.47 0.81
CA GLU A 176 5.70 10.24 2.04
C GLU A 176 6.84 10.02 3.03
N TRP A 177 7.00 10.94 3.97
CA TRP A 177 7.92 10.75 5.07
C TRP A 177 7.49 9.55 5.93
N PRO A 178 8.32 8.53 6.12
CA PRO A 178 7.96 7.25 6.73
C PRO A 178 7.85 7.35 8.27
N ALA A 179 6.93 8.18 8.77
CA ALA A 179 6.67 8.39 10.20
C ALA A 179 5.18 8.37 10.57
N SER A 180 4.28 8.10 9.61
CA SER A 180 2.83 8.19 9.82
C SER A 180 2.32 7.26 10.93
N PHE A 181 1.32 7.72 11.68
CA PHE A 181 0.70 7.04 12.83
C PHE A 181 -0.23 5.89 12.39
N GLY A 182 -0.42 4.86 13.22
CA GLY A 182 -1.46 3.82 13.08
C GLY A 182 -1.19 2.70 12.06
N MET A 183 -0.79 3.06 10.84
CA MET A 183 -0.38 2.14 9.74
C MET A 183 1.15 2.13 9.57
N ALA A 184 1.88 2.32 10.67
CA ALA A 184 3.25 2.88 10.69
C ALA A 184 4.17 2.47 9.52
N ARG A 185 4.33 3.40 8.56
CA ARG A 185 5.39 3.35 7.52
C ARG A 185 6.80 3.50 8.12
N ALA A 186 6.92 3.75 9.43
CA ALA A 186 8.17 3.75 10.19
C ALA A 186 9.01 2.47 10.00
N ILE A 187 8.39 1.34 9.65
CA ILE A 187 9.13 0.12 9.33
C ILE A 187 10.09 0.31 8.14
N VAL A 188 9.74 1.17 7.17
CA VAL A 188 10.58 1.48 6.01
C VAL A 188 11.89 2.13 6.47
N ALA A 189 11.80 3.16 7.31
CA ALA A 189 12.96 3.83 7.90
C ALA A 189 13.75 2.90 8.83
N ALA A 190 13.06 2.10 9.66
CA ALA A 190 13.68 1.17 10.60
C ALA A 190 14.50 0.08 9.91
N LEU A 191 14.02 -0.44 8.77
CA LEU A 191 14.73 -1.42 7.96
C LEU A 191 15.86 -0.77 7.16
N SER A 192 15.59 0.33 6.45
CA SER A 192 16.63 0.97 5.64
C SER A 192 17.83 1.45 6.48
N SER A 193 17.59 2.05 7.64
CA SER A 193 18.65 2.43 8.59
C SER A 193 19.48 1.24 9.10
N ARG A 194 18.95 0.02 8.99
CA ARG A 194 19.61 -1.24 9.41
C ARG A 194 20.24 -2.01 8.25
N GLY A 195 20.41 -1.37 7.09
CA GLY A 195 21.11 -1.97 5.96
C GLY A 195 20.24 -2.83 5.06
N TYR A 196 18.93 -2.63 5.07
CA TYR A 196 18.02 -3.28 4.12
C TYR A 196 17.69 -2.35 2.95
N TYR A 197 17.59 -2.91 1.75
CA TYR A 197 16.73 -2.33 0.73
C TYR A 197 15.27 -2.58 1.10
N VAL A 198 14.38 -1.61 0.86
CA VAL A 198 12.93 -1.78 1.07
C VAL A 198 12.22 -1.49 -0.25
N LEU A 199 11.58 -2.51 -0.82
CA LEU A 199 10.78 -2.39 -2.04
C LEU A 199 9.30 -2.27 -1.68
N LEU A 200 8.64 -1.23 -2.18
CA LEU A 200 7.22 -0.95 -1.97
C LEU A 200 6.51 -0.91 -3.33
N PRO A 201 6.09 -2.07 -3.87
CA PRO A 201 5.47 -2.16 -5.18
C PRO A 201 4.02 -1.65 -5.15
N ASN A 202 3.57 -1.10 -6.28
CA ASN A 202 2.17 -0.80 -6.60
C ASN A 202 1.71 -1.74 -7.73
N PRO A 203 1.46 -3.04 -7.43
CA PRO A 203 1.05 -4.03 -8.42
C PRO A 203 -0.35 -3.74 -8.99
N ARG A 204 -0.77 -4.49 -10.01
CA ARG A 204 -2.18 -4.41 -10.48
C ARG A 204 -3.14 -4.62 -9.32
N GLY A 205 -4.26 -3.92 -9.33
CA GLY A 205 -5.10 -3.71 -8.14
C GLY A 205 -4.87 -2.36 -7.46
N SER A 206 -3.67 -1.79 -7.58
CA SER A 206 -3.34 -0.49 -6.99
C SER A 206 -3.89 0.69 -7.80
N TYR A 207 -4.03 1.83 -7.14
CA TYR A 207 -4.34 3.10 -7.80
C TYR A 207 -3.14 3.67 -8.57
N GLY A 208 -3.44 4.50 -9.57
CA GLY A 208 -2.46 5.35 -10.25
C GLY A 208 -2.23 5.06 -11.73
N GLN A 209 -2.92 4.08 -12.31
CA GLN A 209 -2.68 3.62 -13.68
C GLN A 209 -3.95 3.41 -14.54
N ARG A 210 -5.12 3.85 -14.06
CA ARG A 210 -6.51 3.69 -14.57
C ARG A 210 -7.33 2.56 -13.95
N GLU A 211 -8.64 2.62 -14.19
CA GLU A 211 -9.63 1.67 -13.69
C GLU A 211 -9.34 0.23 -14.15
N GLU A 212 -8.92 0.02 -15.40
CA GLU A 212 -8.55 -1.31 -15.91
C GLU A 212 -7.44 -1.97 -15.08
N PHE A 213 -6.42 -1.19 -14.68
CA PHE A 213 -5.33 -1.68 -13.84
C PHE A 213 -5.79 -1.97 -12.40
N THR A 214 -6.64 -1.11 -11.85
CA THR A 214 -7.19 -1.25 -10.49
C THR A 214 -8.12 -2.48 -10.41
N ARG A 215 -8.88 -2.78 -11.46
CA ARG A 215 -9.79 -3.92 -11.51
C ARG A 215 -9.13 -5.23 -11.92
N ALA A 216 -7.86 -5.22 -12.31
CA ALA A 216 -7.18 -6.38 -12.87
C ALA A 216 -6.95 -7.53 -11.88
N ASN A 217 -7.24 -7.34 -10.58
CA ASN A 217 -7.23 -8.40 -9.58
C ASN A 217 -8.63 -8.82 -9.10
N VAL A 218 -9.71 -8.29 -9.69
CA VAL A 218 -11.08 -8.78 -9.45
C VAL A 218 -11.14 -10.25 -9.89
N LYS A 219 -11.59 -11.12 -8.98
CA LYS A 219 -11.58 -12.60 -9.10
C LYS A 219 -10.19 -13.23 -9.23
N ASP A 220 -9.11 -12.49 -8.94
CA ASP A 220 -7.71 -12.91 -9.11
C ASP A 220 -6.79 -12.44 -7.97
N PHE A 221 -7.29 -12.38 -6.72
CA PHE A 221 -6.44 -12.07 -5.57
C PHE A 221 -5.29 -13.05 -5.42
N GLY A 222 -4.07 -12.53 -5.25
CA GLY A 222 -2.83 -13.33 -5.20
C GLY A 222 -2.36 -13.86 -6.55
N GLY A 223 -3.09 -13.59 -7.63
CA GLY A 223 -2.73 -13.98 -8.99
C GLY A 223 -1.75 -12.99 -9.61
N GLY A 224 -2.26 -12.13 -10.50
CA GLY A 224 -1.45 -11.18 -11.26
C GLY A 224 -0.70 -10.17 -10.38
N ASP A 225 -1.28 -9.77 -9.26
CA ASP A 225 -0.65 -8.89 -8.28
C ASP A 225 0.63 -9.50 -7.66
N LEU A 226 0.63 -10.79 -7.29
CA LEU A 226 1.84 -11.49 -6.83
C LEU A 226 2.89 -11.53 -7.94
N ARG A 227 2.48 -11.83 -9.19
CA ARG A 227 3.42 -11.92 -10.31
C ARG A 227 4.07 -10.56 -10.60
N ASP A 228 3.31 -9.47 -10.48
CA ASP A 228 3.84 -8.10 -10.58
C ASP A 228 4.87 -7.81 -9.47
N ILE A 229 4.57 -8.21 -8.23
CA ILE A 229 5.48 -8.05 -7.09
C ILE A 229 6.79 -8.83 -7.31
N LEU A 230 6.70 -10.10 -7.74
CA LEU A 230 7.88 -10.93 -7.97
C LEU A 230 8.74 -10.40 -9.13
N ALA A 231 8.12 -9.89 -10.20
CA ALA A 231 8.84 -9.21 -11.28
C ALA A 231 9.56 -7.95 -10.78
N GLY A 232 8.97 -7.21 -9.85
CA GLY A 232 9.60 -6.04 -9.21
C GLY A 232 10.80 -6.42 -8.34
N VAL A 233 10.71 -7.55 -7.63
CA VAL A 233 11.86 -8.12 -6.90
C VAL A 233 13.01 -8.42 -7.86
N ASP A 234 12.72 -9.05 -8.99
CA ASP A 234 13.73 -9.37 -10.00
C ASP A 234 14.36 -8.10 -10.60
N ALA A 235 13.55 -7.09 -10.91
CA ALA A 235 14.03 -5.80 -11.42
C ALA A 235 14.95 -5.09 -10.41
N ALA A 236 14.56 -5.05 -9.13
CA ALA A 236 15.37 -4.43 -8.08
C ALA A 236 16.70 -5.17 -7.89
N VAL A 237 16.68 -6.51 -7.82
CA VAL A 237 17.88 -7.35 -7.67
C VAL A 237 18.84 -7.19 -8.85
N ALA A 238 18.34 -7.03 -10.07
CA ALA A 238 19.16 -6.85 -11.25
C ALA A 238 19.89 -5.49 -11.27
N LYS A 239 19.26 -4.44 -10.73
CA LYS A 239 19.76 -3.06 -10.82
C LYS A 239 20.59 -2.62 -9.62
N HIS A 240 20.37 -3.22 -8.45
CA HIS A 240 20.97 -2.78 -7.18
C HIS A 240 21.81 -3.89 -6.54
N PRO A 241 22.76 -3.56 -5.64
CA PRO A 241 23.56 -4.54 -4.91
C PRO A 241 22.74 -5.26 -3.82
N ILE A 242 21.71 -5.99 -4.26
CA ILE A 242 20.83 -6.79 -3.42
C ILE A 242 21.28 -8.25 -3.51
N ASP A 243 21.26 -8.93 -2.38
CA ASP A 243 21.51 -10.36 -2.30
C ASP A 243 20.21 -11.15 -2.49
N PRO A 244 20.03 -11.88 -3.62
CA PRO A 244 18.81 -12.66 -3.85
C PRO A 244 18.63 -13.81 -2.86
N ALA A 245 19.66 -14.19 -2.10
CA ALA A 245 19.56 -15.18 -1.04
C ALA A 245 19.03 -14.61 0.28
N ARG A 246 18.93 -13.28 0.43
CA ARG A 246 18.53 -12.59 1.67
C ARG A 246 17.32 -11.67 1.44
N LEU A 247 16.22 -12.28 1.01
CA LEU A 247 14.95 -11.61 0.73
C LEU A 247 13.95 -11.83 1.85
N GLY A 248 13.29 -10.76 2.30
CA GLY A 248 12.16 -10.78 3.22
C GLY A 248 10.88 -10.23 2.58
N VAL A 249 9.73 -10.58 3.15
CA VAL A 249 8.42 -10.04 2.73
C VAL A 249 7.57 -9.70 3.95
N THR A 250 6.88 -8.58 3.90
CA THR A 250 5.95 -8.15 4.94
C THR A 250 4.83 -7.27 4.36
N GLY A 251 3.75 -7.15 5.12
CA GLY A 251 2.65 -6.26 4.82
C GLY A 251 1.62 -6.30 5.94
N TRP A 252 0.66 -5.38 5.86
CA TRP A 252 -0.46 -5.26 6.80
C TRP A 252 -1.79 -5.34 6.04
N SER A 253 -2.83 -5.91 6.64
CA SER A 253 -4.15 -6.07 5.99
C SER A 253 -4.05 -6.94 4.73
N TYR A 254 -4.48 -6.45 3.56
CA TYR A 254 -4.23 -7.12 2.27
C TYR A 254 -2.74 -7.41 2.02
N GLY A 255 -1.83 -6.55 2.49
CA GLY A 255 -0.40 -6.83 2.45
C GLY A 255 0.01 -7.99 3.36
N GLY A 256 -0.70 -8.20 4.47
CA GLY A 256 -0.56 -9.34 5.36
C GLY A 256 -1.08 -10.63 4.71
N TYR A 257 -2.25 -10.58 4.06
CA TYR A 257 -2.76 -11.62 3.16
C TYR A 257 -1.71 -11.96 2.09
N MET A 258 -1.20 -10.96 1.38
CA MET A 258 -0.21 -11.16 0.32
C MET A 258 1.11 -11.70 0.86
N THR A 259 1.49 -11.37 2.09
CA THR A 259 2.65 -11.98 2.75
C THR A 259 2.42 -13.47 3.01
N MET A 260 1.27 -13.83 3.59
CA MET A 260 0.87 -15.23 3.82
C MET A 260 0.77 -16.00 2.50
N TRP A 261 0.18 -15.41 1.47
CA TRP A 261 0.08 -15.96 0.14
C TRP A 261 1.46 -16.15 -0.50
N THR A 262 2.32 -15.14 -0.47
CA THR A 262 3.66 -15.17 -1.09
C THR A 262 4.48 -16.37 -0.63
N VAL A 263 4.48 -16.66 0.67
CA VAL A 263 5.27 -17.79 1.22
C VAL A 263 4.69 -19.16 0.88
N THR A 264 3.42 -19.24 0.47
CA THR A 264 2.81 -20.46 -0.06
C THR A 264 3.14 -20.68 -1.54
N GLN A 265 3.41 -19.60 -2.28
CA GLN A 265 3.67 -19.64 -3.72
C GLN A 265 5.17 -19.59 -4.08
N SER A 266 6.03 -19.13 -3.16
CA SER A 266 7.45 -18.93 -3.42
C SER A 266 8.33 -19.25 -2.21
N ASN A 267 9.45 -19.94 -2.46
CA ASN A 267 10.48 -20.25 -1.47
C ASN A 267 11.70 -19.29 -1.53
N ARG A 268 11.59 -18.20 -2.28
CA ARG A 268 12.66 -17.21 -2.46
C ARG A 268 12.92 -16.42 -1.17
N PHE A 269 11.87 -16.14 -0.39
CA PHE A 269 11.94 -15.36 0.84
C PHE A 269 12.42 -16.20 2.03
N LYS A 270 13.36 -15.65 2.82
CA LYS A 270 13.98 -16.32 3.98
C LYS A 270 13.42 -15.85 5.32
N GLY A 271 12.64 -14.77 5.33
CA GLY A 271 11.83 -14.36 6.47
C GLY A 271 10.55 -13.68 6.00
N ALA A 272 9.46 -13.87 6.74
CA ALA A 272 8.19 -13.20 6.49
C ALA A 272 7.60 -12.63 7.78
N VAL A 273 6.95 -11.48 7.68
CA VAL A 273 6.17 -10.88 8.78
C VAL A 273 4.78 -10.50 8.26
N ALA A 274 3.77 -11.31 8.59
CA ALA A 274 2.39 -11.07 8.18
C ALA A 274 1.63 -10.37 9.31
N GLY A 275 1.27 -9.10 9.09
CA GLY A 275 0.50 -8.31 10.03
C GLY A 275 -0.97 -8.22 9.65
N ALA A 276 -1.89 -8.49 10.58
CA ALA A 276 -3.34 -8.43 10.37
C ALA A 276 -3.76 -9.04 9.02
N GLY A 277 -3.24 -10.24 8.71
CA GLY A 277 -3.43 -10.90 7.42
C GLY A 277 -4.68 -11.78 7.37
N ILE A 278 -4.99 -12.27 6.16
CA ILE A 278 -6.14 -13.13 5.89
C ILE A 278 -5.61 -14.48 5.38
N ALA A 279 -5.97 -15.57 6.07
CA ALA A 279 -5.45 -16.91 5.80
C ALA A 279 -6.46 -17.78 5.04
N ASN A 280 -7.74 -17.50 5.23
CA ASN A 280 -8.85 -18.29 4.71
C ASN A 280 -10.02 -17.37 4.38
N TRP A 281 -10.22 -17.12 3.09
CA TRP A 281 -11.27 -16.22 2.62
C TRP A 281 -12.68 -16.72 2.92
N GLN A 282 -12.87 -18.04 3.05
CA GLN A 282 -14.16 -18.61 3.38
C GLN A 282 -14.56 -18.32 4.82
N SER A 283 -13.67 -18.55 5.78
CA SER A 283 -13.95 -18.21 7.18
C SER A 283 -13.97 -16.69 7.38
N TYR A 284 -13.12 -15.95 6.67
CA TYR A 284 -13.10 -14.49 6.68
C TYR A 284 -14.45 -13.86 6.35
N TYR A 285 -15.15 -14.38 5.33
CA TYR A 285 -16.47 -13.87 4.88
C TYR A 285 -17.47 -13.73 6.03
N GLY A 286 -17.49 -14.68 6.97
CA GLY A 286 -18.40 -14.66 8.12
C GLY A 286 -17.83 -14.04 9.41
N GLN A 287 -16.56 -13.63 9.42
CA GLN A 287 -15.87 -13.13 10.62
C GLN A 287 -15.65 -11.61 10.60
N ASN A 288 -15.48 -11.03 9.42
CA ASN A 288 -15.14 -9.61 9.25
C ASN A 288 -16.38 -8.71 9.39
N LEU A 289 -16.17 -7.42 9.67
CA LEU A 289 -17.23 -6.40 9.74
C LEU A 289 -17.23 -5.43 8.53
N ILE A 290 -16.55 -5.79 7.43
CA ILE A 290 -16.35 -4.95 6.24
C ILE A 290 -16.74 -5.68 4.94
N ASP A 291 -17.68 -6.62 4.96
CA ASP A 291 -17.89 -7.63 3.92
C ASP A 291 -18.48 -7.09 2.59
N GLN A 292 -18.99 -5.85 2.57
CA GLN A 292 -19.69 -5.28 1.40
C GLN A 292 -18.84 -5.25 0.12
N TRP A 293 -17.52 -5.15 0.23
CA TRP A 293 -16.63 -5.18 -0.95
C TRP A 293 -16.34 -6.58 -1.47
N MET A 294 -16.61 -7.64 -0.70
CA MET A 294 -16.25 -9.01 -1.08
C MET A 294 -16.99 -9.47 -2.32
N ILE A 295 -18.31 -9.24 -2.42
CA ILE A 295 -19.07 -9.64 -3.62
C ILE A 295 -18.58 -8.88 -4.86
N PRO A 296 -18.34 -7.56 -4.86
CA PRO A 296 -17.72 -6.88 -5.99
C PRO A 296 -16.38 -7.47 -6.45
N PHE A 297 -15.52 -7.92 -5.52
CA PHE A 297 -14.21 -8.48 -5.85
C PHE A 297 -14.23 -9.95 -6.27
N PHE A 298 -15.09 -10.77 -5.67
CA PHE A 298 -15.17 -12.22 -5.95
C PHE A 298 -16.30 -12.57 -6.94
N GLY A 299 -17.25 -11.66 -7.15
CA GLY A 299 -18.38 -11.73 -8.07
C GLY A 299 -19.54 -12.62 -7.65
N SER A 300 -19.49 -13.21 -6.46
CA SER A 300 -20.55 -14.04 -5.89
C SER A 300 -20.41 -14.09 -4.37
N SER A 301 -21.41 -14.55 -3.63
CA SER A 301 -21.24 -14.88 -2.22
C SER A 301 -20.41 -16.17 -2.07
N VAL A 302 -19.76 -16.37 -0.92
CA VAL A 302 -19.02 -17.62 -0.67
C VAL A 302 -19.92 -18.86 -0.62
N TYR A 303 -21.21 -18.67 -0.38
CA TYR A 303 -22.19 -19.76 -0.32
C TYR A 303 -22.66 -20.19 -1.71
N ASP A 304 -22.62 -19.30 -2.68
CA ASP A 304 -23.01 -19.57 -4.07
C ASP A 304 -21.81 -20.04 -4.91
N ASP A 305 -20.62 -19.45 -4.71
CA ASP A 305 -19.38 -19.86 -5.37
C ASP A 305 -18.22 -19.92 -4.36
N PRO A 306 -18.10 -21.01 -3.58
CA PRO A 306 -16.99 -21.16 -2.62
C PRO A 306 -15.62 -21.28 -3.30
N ALA A 307 -15.58 -21.72 -4.56
CA ALA A 307 -14.32 -22.02 -5.26
C ALA A 307 -13.50 -20.76 -5.55
N VAL A 308 -14.16 -19.63 -5.87
CA VAL A 308 -13.46 -18.35 -6.12
C VAL A 308 -12.73 -17.82 -4.88
N TYR A 309 -13.24 -18.12 -3.68
CA TYR A 309 -12.61 -17.77 -2.40
C TYR A 309 -11.53 -18.79 -2.00
N GLN A 310 -11.82 -20.09 -2.18
CA GLN A 310 -10.90 -21.17 -1.85
C GLN A 310 -9.57 -21.04 -2.59
N LYS A 311 -9.59 -20.82 -3.91
CA LYS A 311 -8.37 -20.74 -4.74
C LYS A 311 -7.42 -19.61 -4.33
N SER A 312 -7.92 -18.57 -3.67
CA SER A 312 -7.14 -17.42 -3.21
C SER A 312 -6.77 -17.53 -1.72
N SER A 313 -7.10 -18.63 -1.04
CA SER A 313 -6.86 -18.77 0.41
C SER A 313 -5.47 -19.37 0.69
N PRO A 314 -4.58 -18.68 1.42
CA PRO A 314 -3.24 -19.19 1.75
C PRO A 314 -3.26 -20.56 2.45
N ILE A 315 -4.29 -20.82 3.28
CA ILE A 315 -4.39 -22.07 4.05
C ILE A 315 -4.48 -23.32 3.16
N GLU A 316 -5.06 -23.20 1.96
CA GLU A 316 -5.16 -24.30 1.00
C GLU A 316 -3.79 -24.77 0.48
N TYR A 317 -2.79 -23.89 0.56
CA TYR A 317 -1.44 -24.13 0.07
C TYR A 317 -0.40 -24.22 1.18
N ILE A 318 -0.83 -24.32 2.44
CA ILE A 318 0.02 -24.20 3.63
C ILE A 318 1.19 -25.19 3.67
N LYS A 319 1.02 -26.40 3.12
CA LYS A 319 2.07 -27.43 3.04
C LYS A 319 3.28 -27.04 2.20
N LYS A 320 3.17 -25.99 1.37
CA LYS A 320 4.28 -25.48 0.56
C LYS A 320 5.20 -24.55 1.34
N VAL A 321 4.74 -24.01 2.48
CA VAL A 321 5.48 -22.98 3.22
C VAL A 321 6.73 -23.57 3.87
N LYS A 322 7.87 -22.94 3.60
CA LYS A 322 9.16 -23.23 4.26
C LYS A 322 9.74 -22.00 4.96
N THR A 323 9.24 -20.82 4.65
CA THR A 323 9.76 -19.54 5.12
C THR A 323 9.40 -19.30 6.59
N PRO A 324 10.38 -19.02 7.46
CA PRO A 324 10.13 -18.55 8.82
C PRO A 324 9.20 -17.35 8.85
N THR A 325 8.05 -17.48 9.52
CA THR A 325 7.00 -16.46 9.50
C THR A 325 6.58 -16.00 10.90
N LEU A 326 6.71 -14.70 11.16
CA LEU A 326 6.10 -14.01 12.29
C LEU A 326 4.71 -13.53 11.89
N VAL A 327 3.70 -13.83 12.71
CA VAL A 327 2.31 -13.39 12.53
C VAL A 327 1.98 -12.41 13.65
N ILE A 328 1.45 -11.23 13.31
CA ILE A 328 1.14 -10.16 14.26
C ILE A 328 -0.30 -9.69 14.04
N VAL A 329 -1.10 -9.51 15.09
CA VAL A 329 -2.48 -9.03 14.98
C VAL A 329 -2.94 -8.30 16.23
N GLY A 330 -3.87 -7.35 16.09
CA GLY A 330 -4.57 -6.76 17.24
C GLY A 330 -5.63 -7.72 17.79
N GLU A 331 -5.76 -7.82 19.11
CA GLU A 331 -6.77 -8.69 19.75
C GLU A 331 -8.21 -8.38 19.28
N ARG A 332 -8.50 -7.10 19.04
CA ARG A 332 -9.83 -6.58 18.70
C ARG A 332 -9.93 -6.16 17.23
N ASP A 333 -9.06 -6.71 16.38
CA ASP A 333 -9.16 -6.46 14.94
C ASP A 333 -10.48 -7.03 14.42
N ALA A 334 -11.34 -6.16 13.90
CA ALA A 334 -12.64 -6.54 13.32
C ALA A 334 -12.63 -6.51 11.79
N GLU A 335 -11.53 -6.06 11.18
CA GLU A 335 -11.36 -5.94 9.73
C GLU A 335 -10.60 -7.14 9.19
N CYS A 336 -9.52 -7.54 9.88
CA CYS A 336 -8.80 -8.80 9.69
C CYS A 336 -8.79 -9.58 11.01
N PRO A 337 -9.89 -10.27 11.35
CA PRO A 337 -10.07 -10.86 12.67
C PRO A 337 -8.94 -11.81 13.08
N ALA A 338 -8.55 -11.74 14.36
CA ALA A 338 -7.47 -12.55 14.92
C ALA A 338 -7.53 -14.05 14.59
N PRO A 339 -8.70 -14.73 14.49
CA PRO A 339 -8.78 -16.12 14.04
C PRO A 339 -8.01 -16.43 12.75
N GLN A 340 -7.93 -15.50 11.80
CA GLN A 340 -7.13 -15.67 10.57
C GLN A 340 -5.64 -15.84 10.87
N SER A 341 -5.13 -15.06 11.83
CA SER A 341 -3.74 -15.14 12.29
C SER A 341 -3.47 -16.41 13.09
N TYR A 342 -4.42 -16.83 13.94
CA TYR A 342 -4.34 -18.09 14.67
C TYR A 342 -4.31 -19.30 13.71
N GLU A 343 -5.18 -19.31 12.69
CA GLU A 343 -5.29 -20.39 11.70
C GLU A 343 -3.96 -20.62 10.97
N PHE A 344 -3.38 -19.54 10.42
CA PHE A 344 -2.10 -19.62 9.70
C PHE A 344 -0.95 -20.06 10.61
N TRP A 345 -0.79 -19.40 11.78
CA TRP A 345 0.25 -19.73 12.74
C TRP A 345 0.17 -21.19 13.22
N HIS A 346 -1.04 -21.66 13.58
CA HIS A 346 -1.23 -23.02 14.08
C HIS A 346 -0.85 -24.06 13.03
N ALA A 347 -1.19 -23.81 11.77
CA ALA A 347 -0.82 -24.70 10.67
C ALA A 347 0.70 -24.70 10.44
N LEU A 348 1.38 -23.55 10.45
CA LEU A 348 2.84 -23.48 10.38
C LEU A 348 3.53 -24.24 11.52
N ARG A 349 3.03 -24.08 12.75
CA ARG A 349 3.52 -24.81 13.92
C ARG A 349 3.36 -26.31 13.75
N THR A 350 2.21 -26.75 13.25
CA THR A 350 1.91 -28.18 13.00
C THR A 350 2.89 -28.78 11.98
N LEU A 351 3.26 -28.01 10.95
CA LEU A 351 4.19 -28.42 9.91
C LEU A 351 5.68 -28.26 10.30
N GLY A 352 5.97 -27.77 11.52
CA GLY A 352 7.34 -27.55 11.98
C GLY A 352 8.05 -26.38 11.29
N VAL A 353 7.31 -25.46 10.66
CA VAL A 353 7.89 -24.23 10.10
C VAL A 353 8.19 -23.27 11.26
N PRO A 354 9.40 -22.67 11.34
CA PRO A 354 9.70 -21.68 12.38
C PRO A 354 8.70 -20.53 12.35
N THR A 355 7.99 -20.33 13.46
CA THR A 355 6.92 -19.33 13.52
C THR A 355 6.73 -18.77 14.92
N GLN A 356 6.15 -17.58 15.00
CA GLN A 356 5.70 -16.94 16.21
C GLN A 356 4.39 -16.21 15.93
N LEU A 357 3.46 -16.22 16.88
CA LEU A 357 2.25 -15.40 16.88
C LEU A 357 2.37 -14.35 17.98
N VAL A 358 2.03 -13.12 17.66
CA VAL A 358 1.94 -12.00 18.60
C VAL A 358 0.55 -11.40 18.46
N VAL A 359 -0.17 -11.36 19.58
CA VAL A 359 -1.50 -10.74 19.68
C VAL A 359 -1.40 -9.59 20.65
N HIS A 360 -1.64 -8.37 20.18
CA HIS A 360 -1.54 -7.16 21.01
C HIS A 360 -2.88 -6.86 21.70
N PRO A 361 -2.96 -6.94 23.04
CA PRO A 361 -4.21 -6.77 23.78
C PRO A 361 -4.79 -5.35 23.68
N GLY A 362 -6.09 -5.29 23.40
CA GLY A 362 -6.83 -4.03 23.26
C GLY A 362 -6.54 -3.24 21.98
N GLU A 363 -5.68 -3.72 21.08
CA GLU A 363 -5.49 -3.11 19.76
C GLU A 363 -6.49 -3.64 18.74
N GLY A 364 -6.86 -2.79 17.78
CA GLY A 364 -7.68 -3.16 16.63
C GLY A 364 -6.84 -3.39 15.37
N HIS A 365 -7.45 -3.12 14.21
CA HIS A 365 -6.75 -3.20 12.91
C HIS A 365 -5.62 -2.18 12.80
N LEU A 366 -5.85 -0.97 13.32
CA LEU A 366 -4.83 0.05 13.51
C LEU A 366 -4.38 0.06 14.97
N TYR A 367 -3.07 0.18 15.18
CA TYR A 367 -2.52 0.24 16.53
C TYR A 367 -2.55 1.68 17.03
N LEU A 368 -3.21 1.91 18.16
CA LEU A 368 -3.35 3.23 18.76
C LEU A 368 -2.31 3.48 19.85
N LYS A 369 -1.90 2.44 20.61
CA LYS A 369 -0.97 2.63 21.72
C LYS A 369 0.47 2.69 21.18
N PRO A 370 1.23 3.76 21.48
CA PRO A 370 2.62 3.91 21.00
C PRO A 370 3.51 2.73 21.36
N GLU A 371 3.38 2.16 22.56
CA GLU A 371 4.16 1.01 23.02
C GLU A 371 3.94 -0.23 22.14
N ASN A 372 2.72 -0.46 21.67
CA ASN A 372 2.40 -1.57 20.79
C ASN A 372 2.89 -1.32 19.37
N GLN A 373 2.86 -0.06 18.91
CA GLN A 373 3.48 0.32 17.63
C GLN A 373 4.99 0.06 17.64
N VAL A 374 5.68 0.43 18.73
CA VAL A 374 7.12 0.19 18.92
C VAL A 374 7.43 -1.31 19.00
N ASP A 375 6.71 -2.07 19.83
CA ASP A 375 6.92 -3.51 19.96
C ASP A 375 6.70 -4.23 18.62
N ARG A 376 5.67 -3.85 17.84
CA ARG A 376 5.47 -4.37 16.48
C ARG A 376 6.69 -4.11 15.58
N LEU A 377 7.22 -2.89 15.58
CA LEU A 377 8.39 -2.52 14.78
C LEU A 377 9.63 -3.31 15.20
N ASP A 378 9.91 -3.37 16.50
CA ASP A 378 11.07 -4.05 17.06
C ASP A 378 11.04 -5.55 16.75
N ARG A 379 9.89 -6.20 16.90
CA ARG A 379 9.74 -7.63 16.55
C ARG A 379 9.91 -7.89 15.07
N THR A 380 9.36 -7.01 14.22
CA THR A 380 9.48 -7.13 12.76
C THR A 380 10.95 -7.04 12.35
N VAL A 381 11.66 -6.03 12.85
CA VAL A 381 13.09 -5.85 12.61
C VAL A 381 13.90 -7.03 13.15
N ALA A 382 13.66 -7.46 14.39
CA ALA A 382 14.38 -8.58 15.00
C ALA A 382 14.16 -9.90 14.24
N TRP A 383 12.97 -10.13 13.69
CA TRP A 383 12.70 -11.28 12.84
C TRP A 383 13.53 -11.25 11.57
N PHE A 384 13.55 -10.12 10.87
CA PHE A 384 14.37 -9.98 9.66
C PHE A 384 15.87 -10.02 9.96
N ASP A 385 16.34 -9.43 11.05
CA ASP A 385 17.74 -9.51 11.46
C ASP A 385 18.13 -10.98 11.72
N LYS A 386 17.28 -11.77 12.38
CA LYS A 386 17.54 -13.19 12.66
C LYS A 386 17.66 -14.05 11.41
N TYR A 387 16.86 -13.79 10.37
CA TYR A 387 16.74 -14.68 9.22
C TYR A 387 17.45 -14.18 7.95
N LEU A 388 17.81 -12.89 7.90
CA LEU A 388 18.44 -12.26 6.73
C LEU A 388 19.84 -11.70 6.99
N LYS A 389 20.40 -11.84 8.19
CA LYS A 389 21.76 -11.37 8.51
C LYS A 389 22.66 -12.47 9.03
#